data_AF-K2ASD1-F1
#
_entry.id   AF-K2ASD1-F1
#
_cell.length_a   1.000
_cell.length_b   1.000
_cell.length_c   1.000
_cell.angle_alpha   90.00
_cell.angle_beta   90.00
_cell.angle_gamma   90.00
#
_symmetry.space_group_name_H-M   'P 1'
#
loop_
_entity.id
_entity.type
_entity.pdbx_description
1 polymer ?
#
loop_
_entity_poly.entity_id
_entity_poly.type
_entity_poly.pdbx_seq_one_letter_code
_entity_poly.pdbx_strand_id
1 'polypeptide(L)'
;MEASDDLVLVNNCPGGCPNAKPSLFDDRTYATDRYIPRAYRVGNNVGYNGSDYVVLKGTTLGTNKVSRAWGYLNYSAGTVVTPPRDASGATFHPGDRAIVLKSGMSAGREVRELVIAGNQFYTSYADAFQKEFRPKEPGDNFLVYGIDEPGGSLRFPFNRTDYYIDRPGDISRTCAPGTGVLYKSVINQSGKKPEECPILDCVADMQVVLYTDSNGDGVVDYHPDGEELDAQDALKTRKQLKEIRVYILAQQGRRDDTYRYPVAEPERAILVGDPALKENPEESALGRIWTSSKMADIFGSIWRNYRWKLYTIVVQPKNL
;
A
#
# COMPACT_ATOMS: atom_id res chain seq x y z
N MET A 1 12.64 -18.90 -5.29
CA MET A 1 12.00 -19.46 -6.49
C MET A 1 11.72 -18.28 -7.41
N GLU A 2 12.30 -18.31 -8.60
CA GLU A 2 12.52 -17.14 -9.46
C GLU A 2 11.22 -16.61 -10.08
N ALA A 3 10.87 -15.36 -9.80
CA ALA A 3 10.18 -14.52 -10.77
C ALA A 3 11.16 -14.19 -11.90
N SER A 4 10.69 -14.34 -13.14
CA SER A 4 11.41 -14.18 -14.41
C SER A 4 12.18 -12.85 -14.49
N ASP A 5 13.35 -12.90 -15.15
CA ASP A 5 14.38 -11.85 -15.32
C ASP A 5 13.94 -10.55 -16.06
N ASP A 6 12.65 -10.27 -16.16
CA ASP A 6 12.12 -9.09 -16.87
C ASP A 6 12.03 -7.81 -16.00
N LEU A 7 12.82 -7.76 -14.92
CA LEU A 7 12.86 -6.66 -13.94
C LEU A 7 13.82 -5.55 -14.37
N VAL A 8 13.31 -4.58 -15.14
CA VAL A 8 14.02 -3.30 -15.37
C VAL A 8 13.56 -2.30 -14.32
N LEU A 9 14.45 -1.90 -13.40
CA LEU A 9 14.26 -0.76 -12.50
C LEU A 9 14.06 0.50 -13.35
N VAL A 10 12.88 1.12 -13.29
CA VAL A 10 12.61 2.33 -14.05
C VAL A 10 13.00 3.55 -13.23
N ASN A 11 14.29 3.83 -13.20
CA ASN A 11 14.80 5.13 -12.74
C ASN A 11 14.79 6.07 -13.96
N ASN A 12 14.22 7.27 -13.82
CA ASN A 12 14.17 8.38 -14.80
C ASN A 12 13.06 8.36 -15.89
N CYS A 13 11.80 8.54 -15.50
CA CYS A 13 10.74 9.04 -16.41
C CYS A 13 10.35 10.49 -16.04
N PRO A 14 10.77 11.53 -16.78
CA PRO A 14 10.47 12.93 -16.45
C PRO A 14 8.97 13.32 -16.44
N GLY A 15 8.08 12.43 -16.91
CA GLY A 15 6.62 12.62 -16.93
C GLY A 15 5.84 11.53 -16.19
N GLY A 16 6.50 10.77 -15.31
CA GLY A 16 5.97 9.55 -14.74
C GLY A 16 6.10 8.36 -15.68
N CYS A 17 6.09 7.15 -15.13
CA CYS A 17 6.13 5.91 -15.90
C CYS A 17 4.70 5.35 -15.93
N PRO A 18 3.89 5.65 -16.97
CA PRO A 18 2.53 5.10 -17.10
C PRO A 18 2.50 3.56 -17.13
N ASN A 19 3.65 2.91 -17.26
CA ASN A 19 3.85 1.47 -17.18
C ASN A 19 4.73 1.04 -16.00
N ALA A 20 4.83 1.81 -14.91
CA ALA A 20 5.52 1.39 -13.69
C ALA A 20 4.98 0.02 -13.27
N LYS A 21 5.79 -1.03 -13.49
CA LYS A 21 5.33 -2.40 -13.31
C LYS A 21 5.23 -2.67 -11.81
N PRO A 22 4.16 -3.35 -11.33
CA PRO A 22 4.04 -3.78 -9.94
C PRO A 22 5.30 -4.48 -9.41
N SER A 23 6.03 -5.18 -10.27
CA SER A 23 7.25 -5.89 -9.95
C SER A 23 8.41 -5.01 -9.42
N LEU A 24 8.37 -3.69 -9.63
CA LEU A 24 9.34 -2.73 -9.07
C LEU A 24 9.25 -2.59 -7.55
N PHE A 25 8.10 -2.95 -6.97
CA PHE A 25 7.82 -2.80 -5.53
C PHE A 25 7.82 -4.15 -4.78
N ASP A 26 8.34 -5.19 -5.43
CA ASP A 26 8.61 -6.47 -4.76
C ASP A 26 9.87 -6.34 -3.90
N ASP A 27 9.86 -6.92 -2.69
CA ASP A 27 10.97 -6.80 -1.73
C ASP A 27 12.22 -7.63 -2.12
N ARG A 28 12.30 -8.13 -3.37
CA ARG A 28 13.29 -9.11 -3.82
C ARG A 28 14.65 -8.48 -4.17
N THR A 29 14.73 -7.17 -4.36
CA THR A 29 15.87 -6.48 -5.00
C THR A 29 17.00 -6.04 -4.06
N TYR A 30 16.91 -6.23 -2.74
CA TYR A 30 17.89 -5.64 -1.81
C TYR A 30 18.74 -6.70 -1.11
N ALA A 31 20.06 -6.57 -1.26
CA ALA A 31 21.06 -7.53 -0.79
C ALA A 31 21.16 -7.66 0.74
N THR A 32 20.53 -6.76 1.51
CA THR A 32 20.62 -6.68 2.97
C THR A 32 19.41 -7.28 3.72
N ASP A 33 18.24 -7.38 3.09
CA ASP A 33 16.96 -7.60 3.79
C ASP A 33 16.37 -8.98 3.50
N ARG A 34 17.22 -10.01 3.54
CA ARG A 34 16.97 -11.23 2.76
C ARG A 34 15.65 -11.97 3.02
N TYR A 35 14.86 -11.66 4.08
CA TYR A 35 13.60 -12.39 4.37
C TYR A 35 12.45 -11.61 5.04
N ILE A 36 12.53 -10.29 5.28
CA ILE A 36 11.42 -9.55 5.94
C ILE A 36 10.65 -8.72 4.90
N PRO A 37 9.39 -9.05 4.59
CA PRO A 37 8.59 -8.24 3.67
C PRO A 37 8.31 -6.87 4.25
N ARG A 38 8.32 -5.80 3.46
CA ARG A 38 7.87 -4.49 3.95
C ARG A 38 6.35 -4.47 4.08
N ALA A 39 5.82 -3.68 5.00
CA ALA A 39 4.36 -3.53 5.13
C ALA A 39 3.79 -2.64 4.01
N TYR A 40 4.59 -1.70 3.52
CA TYR A 40 4.22 -0.76 2.47
C TYR A 40 5.43 -0.40 1.59
N ARG A 41 5.17 0.12 0.40
CA ARG A 41 6.12 0.81 -0.48
C ARG A 41 5.44 2.00 -1.13
N VAL A 42 6.22 3.05 -1.39
CA VAL A 42 5.76 4.22 -2.13
C VAL A 42 6.74 4.49 -3.26
N GLY A 43 6.24 4.61 -4.48
CA GLY A 43 7.01 5.12 -5.61
C GLY A 43 6.69 6.59 -5.80
N ASN A 44 7.68 7.45 -5.55
CA ASN A 44 7.53 8.89 -5.67
C ASN A 44 7.56 9.30 -7.15
N ASN A 45 6.50 9.95 -7.61
CA ASN A 45 6.35 10.49 -8.97
C ASN A 45 6.50 9.49 -10.13
N VAL A 46 6.31 8.19 -9.88
CA VAL A 46 6.55 7.13 -10.89
C VAL A 46 5.30 6.71 -11.66
N GLY A 47 4.11 7.11 -11.24
CA GLY A 47 2.83 6.74 -11.85
C GLY A 47 2.38 7.67 -12.98
N TYR A 48 1.13 7.51 -13.41
CA TYR A 48 0.51 8.33 -14.46
C TYR A 48 0.57 9.83 -14.14
N ASN A 49 0.94 10.66 -15.11
CA ASN A 49 1.21 12.11 -14.93
C ASN A 49 2.20 12.43 -13.81
N GLY A 50 3.07 11.48 -13.44
CA GLY A 50 3.96 11.60 -12.30
C GLY A 50 3.24 11.51 -10.95
N SER A 51 2.07 10.91 -10.86
CA SER A 51 1.49 10.61 -9.55
C SER A 51 2.31 9.55 -8.81
N ASP A 52 2.08 9.45 -7.51
CA ASP A 52 2.68 8.42 -6.69
C ASP A 52 2.01 7.06 -6.92
N TYR A 53 2.72 6.02 -6.49
CA TYR A 53 2.27 4.65 -6.47
C TYR A 53 2.39 4.11 -5.06
N VAL A 54 1.34 3.48 -4.51
CA VAL A 54 1.40 2.89 -3.16
C VAL A 54 1.16 1.41 -3.23
N VAL A 55 2.03 0.65 -2.58
CA VAL A 55 1.84 -0.78 -2.34
C VAL A 55 1.63 -1.01 -0.87
N LEU A 56 0.61 -1.78 -0.54
CA LEU A 56 0.36 -2.28 0.80
C LEU A 56 0.44 -3.81 0.78
N LYS A 57 1.00 -4.38 1.86
CA LYS A 57 1.18 -5.82 2.04
C LYS A 57 0.58 -6.22 3.38
N GLY A 58 -0.29 -7.22 3.36
CA GLY A 58 -0.99 -7.68 4.56
C GLY A 58 -1.91 -8.84 4.28
N THR A 59 -2.22 -9.63 5.29
CA THR A 59 -3.10 -10.80 5.16
C THR A 59 -4.52 -10.38 4.74
N THR A 60 -5.01 -9.29 5.32
CA THR A 60 -6.35 -8.71 5.13
C THR A 60 -6.60 -8.06 3.78
N LEU A 61 -5.56 -7.90 2.96
CA LEU A 61 -5.65 -7.22 1.67
C LEU A 61 -6.19 -8.11 0.54
N GLY A 62 -6.38 -9.41 0.79
CA GLY A 62 -7.00 -10.32 -0.17
C GLY A 62 -8.49 -10.04 -0.36
N THR A 63 -9.03 -10.46 -1.51
CA THR A 63 -10.45 -10.30 -1.86
C THR A 63 -11.33 -11.43 -1.32
N ASN A 64 -10.74 -12.54 -0.90
CA ASN A 64 -11.46 -13.68 -0.32
C ASN A 64 -11.86 -13.43 1.15
N LYS A 65 -12.86 -14.17 1.64
CA LYS A 65 -13.34 -14.05 3.03
C LYS A 65 -12.29 -14.51 4.04
N VAL A 66 -11.48 -15.51 3.69
CA VAL A 66 -10.43 -16.09 4.54
C VAL A 66 -9.41 -15.04 4.97
N SER A 67 -9.07 -14.08 4.11
CA SER A 67 -8.16 -12.97 4.39
C SER A 67 -8.58 -12.12 5.59
N ARG A 68 -9.87 -12.15 5.96
CA ARG A 68 -10.44 -11.41 7.10
C ARG A 68 -10.57 -12.27 8.36
N ALA A 69 -10.19 -13.55 8.29
CA ALA A 69 -10.19 -14.46 9.43
C ALA A 69 -8.91 -14.30 10.23
N TRP A 70 -9.03 -14.23 11.55
CA TRP A 70 -7.88 -14.23 12.45
C TRP A 70 -8.25 -14.78 13.83
N GLY A 71 -7.23 -15.18 14.59
CA GLY A 71 -7.38 -15.62 15.97
C GLY A 71 -6.04 -15.93 16.61
N TYR A 72 -6.08 -16.62 17.76
CA TYR A 72 -4.90 -17.09 18.47
C TYR A 72 -4.97 -18.61 18.68
N LEU A 73 -3.83 -19.29 18.74
CA LEU A 73 -3.81 -20.72 19.06
C LEU A 73 -3.86 -20.92 20.57
N ASN A 74 -4.77 -21.78 21.00
CA ASN A 74 -4.80 -22.27 22.38
C ASN A 74 -3.65 -23.27 22.59
N TYR A 75 -2.84 -23.06 23.63
CA TYR A 75 -1.73 -23.96 23.98
C TYR A 75 -2.18 -25.41 24.20
N SER A 76 -3.24 -25.61 25.00
CA SER A 76 -3.70 -26.95 25.42
C SER A 76 -4.41 -27.72 24.32
N ALA A 77 -5.17 -27.05 23.46
CA ALA A 77 -5.97 -27.69 22.42
C ALA A 77 -5.31 -27.64 21.03
N GLY A 78 -4.39 -26.70 20.78
CA GLY A 78 -3.84 -26.45 19.44
C GLY A 78 -4.86 -25.96 18.41
N THR A 79 -6.05 -25.55 18.89
CA THR A 79 -7.17 -25.03 18.10
C THR A 79 -7.08 -23.50 18.01
N VAL A 80 -7.58 -22.92 16.92
CA VAL A 80 -7.74 -21.47 16.83
C VAL A 80 -8.92 -21.04 17.69
N VAL A 81 -8.67 -20.07 18.54
CA VAL A 81 -9.68 -19.34 19.29
C VAL A 81 -9.88 -18.00 18.61
N THR A 82 -11.09 -17.76 18.14
CA THR A 82 -11.48 -16.46 17.58
C THR A 82 -11.79 -15.51 18.73
N PRO A 83 -11.23 -14.30 18.76
CA PRO A 83 -11.54 -13.32 19.80
C PRO A 83 -13.04 -12.99 19.85
N PRO A 84 -13.57 -12.59 21.02
CA PRO A 84 -14.96 -12.16 21.17
C PRO A 84 -15.36 -11.06 20.16
N ARG A 85 -16.63 -11.10 19.76
CA ARG A 85 -17.31 -10.52 18.59
C ARG A 85 -17.24 -9.00 18.34
N ASP A 86 -16.33 -8.25 18.96
CA ASP A 86 -16.24 -6.80 18.72
C ASP A 86 -15.59 -6.46 17.37
N ALA A 87 -15.02 -7.47 16.69
CA ALA A 87 -14.60 -7.40 15.30
C ALA A 87 -15.32 -8.50 14.50
N SER A 88 -16.06 -8.11 13.45
CA SER A 88 -16.72 -9.02 12.50
C SER A 88 -15.71 -9.73 11.60
N GLY A 89 -14.75 -10.47 12.18
CA GLY A 89 -13.82 -11.32 11.45
C GLY A 89 -14.57 -12.49 10.80
N ALA A 90 -14.14 -12.88 9.59
CA ALA A 90 -14.65 -14.10 8.98
C ALA A 90 -14.21 -15.31 9.81
N THR A 91 -15.02 -16.37 9.83
CA THR A 91 -14.65 -17.64 10.48
C THR A 91 -13.78 -18.46 9.54
N PHE A 92 -12.77 -19.13 10.10
CA PHE A 92 -12.00 -20.13 9.36
C PHE A 92 -12.84 -21.36 9.05
N HIS A 93 -12.65 -21.94 7.87
CA HIS A 93 -13.20 -23.22 7.44
C HIS A 93 -12.08 -24.24 7.25
N PRO A 94 -12.36 -25.55 7.44
CA PRO A 94 -11.37 -26.60 7.19
C PRO A 94 -10.72 -26.47 5.80
N GLY A 95 -9.39 -26.46 5.77
CA GLY A 95 -8.58 -26.31 4.55
C GLY A 95 -8.18 -24.87 4.20
N ASP A 96 -8.77 -23.86 4.85
CA ASP A 96 -8.37 -22.46 4.64
C ASP A 96 -6.87 -22.27 4.87
N ARG A 97 -6.17 -21.57 4.00
CA ARG A 97 -4.73 -21.37 4.12
C ARG A 97 -4.45 -20.21 5.07
N ALA A 98 -3.61 -20.45 6.07
CA ALA A 98 -3.31 -19.51 7.14
C ALA A 98 -1.80 -19.32 7.37
N ILE A 99 -1.46 -18.11 7.83
CA ILE A 99 -0.14 -17.69 8.29
C ILE A 99 -0.16 -17.64 9.80
N VAL A 100 0.90 -18.17 10.41
CA VAL A 100 1.03 -18.21 11.86
C VAL A 100 2.23 -17.37 12.27
N LEU A 101 1.99 -16.44 13.20
CA LEU A 101 3.03 -15.61 13.79
C LEU A 101 3.20 -15.97 15.25
N LYS A 102 4.43 -16.20 15.70
CA LYS A 102 4.76 -16.27 17.11
C LYS A 102 5.00 -14.85 17.61
N SER A 103 4.21 -14.42 18.60
CA SER A 103 4.38 -13.16 19.30
C SER A 103 5.12 -13.39 20.60
N GLY A 104 6.12 -12.57 20.88
CA GLY A 104 6.92 -12.67 22.09
C GLY A 104 7.66 -11.38 22.40
N MET A 105 8.55 -11.46 23.39
CA MET A 105 9.43 -10.36 23.77
C MET A 105 10.87 -10.78 23.50
N SER A 106 11.63 -9.94 22.80
CA SER A 106 13.08 -10.11 22.62
C SER A 106 13.78 -8.80 22.93
N ALA A 107 14.79 -8.84 23.81
CA ALA A 107 15.51 -7.65 24.29
C ALA A 107 14.59 -6.49 24.74
N GLY A 108 13.50 -6.83 25.44
CA GLY A 108 12.54 -5.84 25.96
C GLY A 108 11.59 -5.24 24.91
N ARG A 109 11.55 -5.79 23.68
CA ARG A 109 10.68 -5.33 22.58
C ARG A 109 9.73 -6.44 22.15
N GLU A 110 8.49 -6.08 21.79
CA GLU A 110 7.58 -7.02 21.13
C GLU A 110 8.19 -7.43 19.79
N VAL A 111 8.24 -8.74 19.55
CA VAL A 111 8.68 -9.32 18.28
C VAL A 111 7.60 -10.27 17.79
N ARG A 112 7.36 -10.24 16.48
CA ARG A 112 6.51 -11.19 15.79
C ARG A 112 7.31 -11.91 14.73
N GLU A 113 7.34 -13.23 14.85
CA GLU A 113 8.14 -14.10 14.01
C GLU A 113 7.22 -14.97 13.18
N LEU A 114 7.48 -15.01 11.87
CA LEU A 114 6.78 -15.93 10.98
C LEU A 114 7.17 -17.37 11.33
N VAL A 115 6.17 -18.20 11.62
CA VAL A 115 6.41 -19.62 11.90
C VAL A 115 6.60 -20.36 10.58
N ILE A 116 7.70 -21.11 10.48
CA ILE A 116 8.07 -21.85 9.27
C ILE A 116 8.34 -23.32 9.63
N ALA A 117 7.84 -24.23 8.81
CA ALA A 117 8.09 -25.66 8.88
C ALA A 117 8.87 -26.10 7.63
N GLY A 118 10.18 -26.32 7.76
CA GLY A 118 11.05 -26.56 6.60
C GLY A 118 11.06 -25.36 5.64
N ASN A 119 10.56 -25.54 4.42
CA ASN A 119 10.42 -24.47 3.42
C ASN A 119 8.99 -23.88 3.35
N GLN A 120 8.09 -24.31 4.23
CA GLN A 120 6.69 -23.94 4.20
C GLN A 120 6.37 -22.90 5.28
N PHE A 121 5.90 -21.72 4.84
CA PHE A 121 5.59 -20.56 5.68
C PHE A 121 4.10 -20.43 6.02
N TYR A 122 3.30 -21.43 5.65
CA TYR A 122 1.85 -21.42 5.83
C TYR A 122 1.34 -22.83 6.16
N THR A 123 0.15 -22.89 6.72
CA THR A 123 -0.51 -24.15 7.05
C THR A 123 -1.97 -24.11 6.63
N SER A 124 -2.62 -25.27 6.62
CA SER A 124 -4.06 -25.36 6.38
C SER A 124 -4.77 -25.36 7.73
N TYR A 125 -5.83 -24.56 7.84
CA TYR A 125 -6.70 -24.56 8.99
C TYR A 125 -7.32 -25.95 9.15
N ALA A 126 -7.15 -26.50 10.33
CA ALA A 126 -7.74 -27.76 10.75
C ALA A 126 -8.04 -27.65 12.25
N ASP A 127 -8.82 -28.59 12.78
CA ASP A 127 -9.11 -28.68 14.22
C ASP A 127 -7.82 -28.77 15.04
N ALA A 128 -6.74 -29.27 14.44
CA ALA A 128 -5.44 -29.33 15.10
C ALA A 128 -4.30 -29.08 14.08
N PHE A 129 -3.54 -28.00 14.27
CA PHE A 129 -2.48 -27.55 13.35
C PHE A 129 -1.29 -28.53 13.27
N GLN A 130 -0.35 -28.43 12.34
CA GLN A 130 0.87 -29.26 12.43
C GLN A 130 1.73 -28.85 13.65
N LYS A 131 2.54 -29.77 14.20
CA LYS A 131 3.27 -29.55 15.47
C LYS A 131 4.20 -28.33 15.41
N GLU A 132 4.72 -28.00 14.23
CA GLU A 132 5.61 -26.86 13.99
C GLU A 132 4.87 -25.53 14.12
N PHE A 133 3.58 -25.50 13.81
CA PHE A 133 2.72 -24.32 13.83
C PHE A 133 1.93 -24.18 15.14
N ARG A 134 2.23 -24.97 16.17
CA ARG A 134 1.56 -24.90 17.48
C ARG A 134 2.47 -24.29 18.56
N PRO A 135 1.89 -23.67 19.60
CA PRO A 135 2.59 -23.36 20.84
C PRO A 135 3.31 -24.59 21.39
N LYS A 136 4.57 -24.44 21.80
CA LYS A 136 5.39 -25.54 22.37
C LYS A 136 5.46 -25.46 23.88
N GLU A 137 5.45 -24.24 24.42
CA GLU A 137 5.59 -23.98 25.85
C GLU A 137 4.40 -23.19 26.39
N PRO A 138 4.00 -23.39 27.65
CA PRO A 138 3.02 -22.52 28.30
C PRO A 138 3.50 -21.05 28.26
N GLY A 139 2.67 -20.17 27.70
CA GLY A 139 3.01 -18.75 27.51
C GLY A 139 3.41 -18.37 26.08
N ASP A 140 3.60 -19.34 25.20
CA ASP A 140 3.73 -19.09 23.75
C ASP A 140 2.44 -18.46 23.20
N ASN A 141 2.55 -17.27 22.60
CA ASN A 141 1.43 -16.57 21.98
C ASN A 141 1.52 -16.69 20.47
N PHE A 142 0.63 -17.46 19.86
CA PHE A 142 0.61 -17.66 18.41
C PHE A 142 -0.63 -17.00 17.82
N LEU A 143 -0.44 -16.10 16.87
CA LEU A 143 -1.49 -15.45 16.09
C LEU A 143 -1.66 -16.19 14.76
N VAL A 144 -2.91 -16.38 14.36
CA VAL A 144 -3.27 -17.04 13.10
C VAL A 144 -4.03 -16.05 12.24
N TYR A 145 -3.61 -15.87 11.00
CA TYR A 145 -4.25 -15.01 10.01
C TYR A 145 -4.56 -15.82 8.76
N GLY A 146 -5.79 -15.75 8.28
CA GLY A 146 -6.14 -16.33 6.99
C GLY A 146 -5.52 -15.55 5.84
N ILE A 147 -5.16 -16.25 4.78
CA ILE A 147 -4.60 -15.65 3.55
C ILE A 147 -5.47 -15.94 2.35
N ASP A 148 -5.87 -17.20 2.17
CA ASP A 148 -6.55 -17.59 0.95
C ASP A 148 -7.34 -18.89 1.13
N GLU A 149 -8.32 -19.10 0.26
CA GLU A 149 -9.16 -20.32 0.24
C GLU A 149 -8.30 -21.57 -0.07
N PRO A 150 -8.77 -22.80 0.18
CA PRO A 150 -8.01 -24.01 -0.18
C PRO A 150 -7.55 -24.00 -1.65
N GLY A 151 -6.30 -24.37 -1.94
CA GLY A 151 -5.76 -24.31 -3.30
C GLY A 151 -4.28 -24.65 -3.40
N GLY A 152 -3.64 -24.21 -4.49
CA GLY A 152 -2.21 -24.44 -4.75
C GLY A 152 -1.27 -23.78 -3.73
N SER A 153 0.04 -23.92 -3.91
CA SER A 153 1.02 -23.36 -2.98
C SER A 153 0.93 -21.84 -2.89
N LEU A 154 0.98 -21.29 -1.67
CA LEU A 154 1.14 -19.86 -1.48
C LEU A 154 2.51 -19.39 -1.98
N ARG A 155 2.55 -18.15 -2.48
CA ARG A 155 3.78 -17.56 -3.02
C ARG A 155 4.43 -16.60 -2.04
N PHE A 156 3.62 -15.96 -1.20
CA PHE A 156 4.06 -14.99 -0.20
C PHE A 156 3.23 -15.12 1.08
N PRO A 157 3.76 -14.75 2.27
CA PRO A 157 3.02 -14.80 3.54
C PRO A 157 2.03 -13.65 3.72
N PHE A 158 1.70 -12.92 2.65
CA PHE A 158 0.80 -11.77 2.64
C PHE A 158 0.06 -11.70 1.31
N ASN A 159 -1.07 -10.99 1.30
CA ASN A 159 -1.68 -10.48 0.08
C ASN A 159 -1.16 -9.06 -0.18
N ARG A 160 -1.12 -8.66 -1.46
CA ARG A 160 -0.61 -7.35 -1.87
C ARG A 160 -1.71 -6.57 -2.57
N THR A 161 -1.80 -5.28 -2.26
CA THR A 161 -2.68 -4.34 -2.94
C THR A 161 -1.88 -3.13 -3.39
N ASP A 162 -2.15 -2.70 -4.61
CA ASP A 162 -1.50 -1.56 -5.22
C ASP A 162 -2.54 -0.47 -5.49
N TYR A 163 -2.17 0.79 -5.26
CA TYR A 163 -2.98 1.97 -5.55
C TYR A 163 -2.21 2.88 -6.51
N TYR A 164 -2.84 3.21 -7.63
CA TYR A 164 -2.24 4.01 -8.68
C TYR A 164 -3.30 4.62 -9.59
N ILE A 165 -2.90 5.66 -10.31
CA ILE A 165 -3.72 6.22 -11.37
C ILE A 165 -3.31 5.57 -12.69
N ASP A 166 -4.28 5.15 -13.47
CA ASP A 166 -4.10 4.73 -14.86
C ASP A 166 -5.25 5.29 -15.72
N ARG A 167 -5.04 5.38 -17.03
CA ARG A 167 -6.03 5.93 -17.96
C ARG A 167 -6.60 4.83 -18.88
N PRO A 168 -7.79 4.30 -18.58
CA PRO A 168 -8.44 3.36 -19.47
C PRO A 168 -8.88 4.05 -20.77
N GLY A 169 -8.95 3.30 -21.86
CA GLY A 169 -9.32 3.82 -23.19
C GLY A 169 -10.75 4.37 -23.27
N ASP A 170 -11.64 3.92 -22.38
CA ASP A 170 -13.07 4.24 -22.32
C ASP A 170 -13.44 5.18 -21.17
N ILE A 171 -12.48 5.95 -20.64
CA ILE A 171 -12.76 6.96 -19.60
C ILE A 171 -13.86 7.94 -20.04
N SER A 172 -14.73 8.32 -19.10
CA SER A 172 -15.87 9.21 -19.38
C SER A 172 -15.43 10.49 -20.07
N ARG A 173 -16.15 10.88 -21.14
CA ARG A 173 -15.95 12.14 -21.87
C ARG A 173 -16.26 13.38 -21.02
N THR A 174 -16.88 13.21 -19.85
CA THR A 174 -17.11 14.30 -18.90
C THR A 174 -15.85 14.66 -18.11
N CYS A 175 -14.89 13.74 -18.01
CA CYS A 175 -13.60 14.01 -17.40
C CYS A 175 -12.78 14.98 -18.25
N ALA A 176 -11.99 15.81 -17.59
CA ALA A 176 -11.02 16.65 -18.22
C ALA A 176 -10.04 15.77 -19.02
N PRO A 177 -9.58 16.24 -20.19
CA PRO A 177 -8.46 15.60 -20.88
C PRO A 177 -7.31 15.35 -19.89
N GLY A 178 -6.54 14.28 -20.09
CA GLY A 178 -5.37 13.98 -19.24
C GLY A 178 -5.64 13.46 -17.83
N THR A 179 -6.89 13.37 -17.33
CA THR A 179 -7.16 12.70 -16.04
C THR A 179 -7.22 11.17 -16.17
N GLY A 180 -6.88 10.43 -15.12
CA GLY A 180 -7.05 8.97 -15.08
C GLY A 180 -8.20 8.52 -14.18
N VAL A 181 -8.14 7.24 -13.83
CA VAL A 181 -8.95 6.57 -12.82
C VAL A 181 -7.99 6.09 -11.74
N LEU A 182 -8.31 6.37 -10.48
CA LEU A 182 -7.61 5.77 -9.35
C LEU A 182 -8.05 4.31 -9.21
N TYR A 183 -7.11 3.39 -9.37
CA TYR A 183 -7.32 1.96 -9.23
C TYR A 183 -6.80 1.45 -7.90
N LYS A 184 -7.47 0.41 -7.41
CA LYS A 184 -6.92 -0.57 -6.48
C LYS A 184 -6.70 -1.87 -7.25
N SER A 185 -5.50 -2.42 -7.21
CA SER A 185 -5.21 -3.70 -7.83
C SER A 185 -4.80 -4.72 -6.77
N VAL A 186 -5.41 -5.91 -6.77
CA VAL A 186 -5.10 -6.96 -5.78
C VAL A 186 -4.28 -8.07 -6.44
N ILE A 187 -3.07 -8.27 -5.93
CA ILE A 187 -2.20 -9.38 -6.32
C ILE A 187 -2.44 -10.53 -5.34
N ASN A 188 -3.17 -11.54 -5.81
CA ASN A 188 -3.50 -12.72 -5.01
C ASN A 188 -2.44 -13.84 -5.17
N GLN A 189 -2.67 -14.96 -4.48
CA GLN A 189 -1.72 -16.08 -4.42
C GLN A 189 -1.68 -16.92 -5.71
N SER A 190 -2.65 -16.74 -6.63
CA SER A 190 -2.86 -17.62 -7.79
C SER A 190 -1.98 -17.33 -9.02
N GLY A 191 -1.30 -16.18 -9.06
CA GLY A 191 -0.44 -15.79 -10.19
C GLY A 191 -1.17 -15.35 -11.45
N LYS A 192 -2.49 -15.25 -11.39
CA LYS A 192 -3.31 -14.63 -12.43
C LYS A 192 -3.08 -13.11 -12.45
N LYS A 193 -3.50 -12.48 -13.55
CA LYS A 193 -3.51 -11.01 -13.68
C LYS A 193 -4.18 -10.41 -12.43
N PRO A 194 -3.60 -9.36 -11.82
CA PRO A 194 -4.21 -8.68 -10.69
C PRO A 194 -5.63 -8.22 -10.99
N GLU A 195 -6.51 -8.31 -9.99
CA GLU A 195 -7.88 -7.82 -10.10
C GLU A 195 -7.90 -6.31 -9.91
N GLU A 196 -8.26 -5.57 -10.97
CA GLU A 196 -8.29 -4.11 -11.00
C GLU A 196 -9.69 -3.59 -10.61
N CYS A 197 -9.76 -2.83 -9.53
CA CYS A 197 -10.97 -2.21 -9.00
C CYS A 197 -10.88 -0.69 -9.17
N PRO A 198 -11.66 -0.06 -10.07
CA PRO A 198 -11.72 1.39 -10.16
C PRO A 198 -12.37 1.97 -8.89
N ILE A 199 -11.74 2.98 -8.30
CA ILE A 199 -12.21 3.66 -7.08
C ILE A 199 -12.81 5.02 -7.40
N LEU A 200 -12.12 5.81 -8.22
CA LEU A 200 -12.49 7.20 -8.49
C LEU A 200 -12.10 7.59 -9.91
N ASP A 201 -13.05 8.11 -10.67
CA ASP A 201 -12.82 8.64 -12.02
C ASP A 201 -12.34 10.10 -12.00
N CYS A 202 -11.82 10.55 -13.14
CA CYS A 202 -11.37 11.91 -13.39
C CYS A 202 -10.32 12.42 -12.39
N VAL A 203 -9.37 11.55 -12.01
CA VAL A 203 -8.29 11.87 -11.07
C VAL A 203 -7.12 12.46 -11.84
N ALA A 204 -6.67 13.65 -11.43
CA ALA A 204 -5.54 14.35 -12.04
C ALA A 204 -4.21 13.93 -11.42
N ASP A 205 -4.18 13.75 -10.11
CA ASP A 205 -2.95 13.45 -9.38
C ASP A 205 -3.22 12.71 -8.06
N MET A 206 -2.26 11.90 -7.62
CA MET A 206 -2.19 11.29 -6.29
C MET A 206 -0.78 11.47 -5.75
N GLN A 207 -0.64 11.98 -4.54
CA GLN A 207 0.65 12.18 -3.85
C GLN A 207 0.56 11.60 -2.43
N VAL A 208 1.63 11.00 -1.95
CA VAL A 208 1.67 10.17 -0.74
C VAL A 208 2.83 10.62 0.12
N VAL A 209 2.50 11.16 1.29
CA VAL A 209 3.48 11.68 2.23
C VAL A 209 3.55 10.77 3.45
N LEU A 210 4.76 10.36 3.80
CA LEU A 210 5.03 9.53 4.97
C LEU A 210 5.53 10.39 6.11
N TYR A 211 4.94 10.21 7.29
CA TYR A 211 5.29 10.93 8.50
C TYR A 211 6.02 9.95 9.41
N THR A 212 7.31 10.18 9.57
CA THR A 212 8.20 9.29 10.31
C THR A 212 8.83 9.98 11.51
N ASP A 213 9.04 9.18 12.55
CA ASP A 213 9.78 9.48 13.77
C ASP A 213 11.18 8.90 13.59
N SER A 214 12.09 9.71 13.06
CA SER A 214 13.42 9.24 12.67
C SER A 214 14.32 8.99 13.88
N ASN A 215 14.04 9.64 15.02
CA ASN A 215 14.87 9.61 16.23
C ASN A 215 14.32 8.69 17.35
N GLY A 216 13.05 8.27 17.29
CA GLY A 216 12.40 7.37 18.24
C GLY A 216 11.77 8.04 19.48
N ASP A 217 11.58 9.37 19.48
CA ASP A 217 11.00 10.14 20.59
C ASP A 217 9.45 10.15 20.58
N GLY A 218 8.84 9.57 19.54
CA GLY A 218 7.39 9.49 19.37
C GLY A 218 6.79 10.68 18.61
N VAL A 219 7.61 11.63 18.16
CA VAL A 219 7.21 12.80 17.39
C VAL A 219 7.61 12.62 15.92
N VAL A 220 6.77 13.12 15.01
CA VAL A 220 7.15 13.17 13.59
C VAL A 220 8.18 14.27 13.39
N ASP A 221 9.31 13.92 12.81
CA ASP A 221 10.40 14.85 12.49
C ASP A 221 10.92 14.71 11.04
N TYR A 222 10.41 13.75 10.26
CA TYR A 222 10.96 13.44 8.95
C TYR A 222 9.96 12.88 7.95
N HIS A 223 10.14 13.21 6.66
CA HIS A 223 9.34 12.74 5.54
C HIS A 223 10.24 12.09 4.47
N PRO A 224 10.44 10.76 4.50
CA PRO A 224 11.28 10.10 3.51
C PRO A 224 10.59 10.06 2.15
N ASP A 225 11.37 10.23 1.09
CA ASP A 225 10.94 9.92 -0.27
C ASP A 225 11.08 8.41 -0.60
N GLY A 226 10.71 8.03 -1.83
CA GLY A 226 10.77 6.65 -2.29
C GLY A 226 12.20 6.06 -2.32
N GLU A 227 13.21 6.86 -2.69
CA GLU A 227 14.60 6.39 -2.79
C GLU A 227 15.18 6.13 -1.39
N GLU A 228 14.87 6.99 -0.44
CA GLU A 228 15.29 6.83 0.94
C GLU A 228 14.62 5.64 1.62
N LEU A 229 13.34 5.39 1.35
CA LEU A 229 12.65 4.18 1.82
C LEU A 229 13.29 2.90 1.26
N ASP A 230 13.78 2.95 0.02
CA ASP A 230 14.44 1.83 -0.61
C ASP A 230 15.82 1.54 0.00
N ALA A 231 16.51 2.57 0.49
CA ALA A 231 17.75 2.44 1.23
C ALA A 231 17.58 1.97 2.69
N GLN A 232 16.36 2.02 3.24
CA GLN A 232 16.08 1.61 4.62
C GLN A 232 15.62 0.15 4.76
N ASP A 233 16.05 -0.51 5.83
CA ASP A 233 15.55 -1.84 6.23
C ASP A 233 14.04 -1.80 6.58
N ALA A 234 13.32 -2.85 6.19
CA ALA A 234 11.93 -3.12 6.56
C ALA A 234 11.63 -2.97 8.06
N LEU A 235 12.56 -3.35 8.96
CA LEU A 235 12.35 -3.20 10.40
C LEU A 235 12.39 -1.72 10.83
N LYS A 236 13.27 -0.93 10.22
CA LYS A 236 13.43 0.49 10.53
C LYS A 236 12.20 1.27 10.08
N THR A 237 11.78 1.08 8.82
CA THR A 237 10.59 1.73 8.25
C THR A 237 9.32 1.47 9.09
N ARG A 238 9.09 0.24 9.53
CA ARG A 238 7.94 -0.09 10.42
C ARG A 238 7.96 0.61 11.78
N LYS A 239 9.14 0.81 12.37
CA LYS A 239 9.27 1.46 13.68
C LYS A 239 9.10 2.97 13.61
N GLN A 240 9.57 3.55 12.52
CA GLN A 240 9.60 5.00 12.34
C GLN A 240 8.26 5.53 11.80
N LEU A 241 7.54 4.77 10.96
CA LEU A 241 6.27 5.25 10.40
C LEU A 241 5.21 5.48 11.49
N LYS A 242 4.69 6.70 11.55
CA LYS A 242 3.58 7.07 12.44
C LYS A 242 2.29 7.34 11.69
N GLU A 243 2.39 7.89 10.48
CA GLU A 243 1.24 8.31 9.70
C GLU A 243 1.54 8.30 8.19
N ILE A 244 0.53 7.95 7.41
CA ILE A 244 0.53 8.04 5.95
C ILE A 244 -0.56 9.02 5.57
N ARG A 245 -0.24 10.04 4.77
CA ARG A 245 -1.23 10.91 4.15
C ARG A 245 -1.27 10.70 2.66
N VAL A 246 -2.46 10.50 2.13
CA VAL A 246 -2.71 10.39 0.69
C VAL A 246 -3.52 11.59 0.25
N TYR A 247 -2.99 12.32 -0.74
CA TYR A 247 -3.57 13.50 -1.34
C TYR A 247 -4.03 13.17 -2.75
N ILE A 248 -5.31 13.32 -3.04
CA ILE A 248 -5.88 12.97 -4.35
C ILE A 248 -6.53 14.22 -4.94
N LEU A 249 -6.01 14.68 -6.07
CA LEU A 249 -6.61 15.76 -6.86
C LEU A 249 -7.56 15.14 -7.88
N ALA A 250 -8.85 15.41 -7.76
CA ALA A 250 -9.84 14.91 -8.71
C ALA A 250 -10.80 16.02 -9.15
N GLN A 251 -11.32 15.85 -10.37
CA GLN A 251 -12.40 16.68 -10.88
C GLN A 251 -13.73 16.31 -10.22
N GLN A 252 -14.55 17.33 -9.95
CA GLN A 252 -15.92 17.18 -9.48
C GLN A 252 -16.91 17.72 -10.51
N GLY A 253 -17.85 16.86 -10.93
CA GLY A 253 -18.90 17.21 -11.88
C GLY A 253 -18.39 17.36 -13.32
N ARG A 254 -19.23 17.89 -14.20
CA ARG A 254 -18.91 18.12 -15.62
C ARG A 254 -18.26 19.49 -15.82
N ARG A 255 -17.66 19.68 -17.01
CA ARG A 255 -17.21 20.99 -17.49
C ARG A 255 -18.33 22.01 -17.39
N ASP A 256 -17.97 23.21 -16.96
CA ASP A 256 -18.85 24.36 -16.90
C ASP A 256 -18.15 25.54 -17.57
N ASP A 257 -18.61 25.88 -18.77
CA ASP A 257 -18.00 26.90 -19.62
C ASP A 257 -18.08 28.31 -19.00
N THR A 258 -18.97 28.51 -18.02
CA THR A 258 -19.11 29.77 -17.26
C THR A 258 -18.27 29.79 -15.98
N TYR A 259 -17.81 28.62 -15.51
CA TYR A 259 -16.96 28.52 -14.34
C TYR A 259 -15.50 28.76 -14.69
N ARG A 260 -14.79 29.43 -13.79
CA ARG A 260 -13.33 29.58 -13.88
C ARG A 260 -12.70 29.28 -12.52
N TYR A 261 -11.97 28.18 -12.44
CA TYR A 261 -11.25 27.75 -11.26
C TYR A 261 -10.34 28.89 -10.77
N PRO A 262 -10.44 29.28 -9.49
CA PRO A 262 -9.64 30.38 -8.94
C PRO A 262 -8.18 29.96 -8.87
N VAL A 263 -7.30 30.81 -9.40
CA VAL A 263 -5.85 30.64 -9.30
C VAL A 263 -5.31 31.98 -8.84
N ALA A 264 -4.81 32.02 -7.60
CA ALA A 264 -4.18 33.20 -7.05
C ALA A 264 -2.75 33.37 -7.58
N GLU A 265 -2.00 32.27 -7.66
CA GLU A 265 -0.59 32.24 -8.06
C GLU A 265 -0.40 31.25 -9.22
N PRO A 266 -0.09 31.71 -10.44
CA PRO A 266 0.06 30.81 -11.59
C PRO A 266 1.14 29.75 -11.41
N GLU A 267 2.24 30.06 -10.72
CA GLU A 267 3.33 29.11 -10.42
C GLU A 267 2.97 28.12 -9.30
N ARG A 268 1.85 28.35 -8.60
CA ARG A 268 1.36 27.51 -7.50
C ARG A 268 -0.14 27.33 -7.60
N ALA A 269 -0.61 26.94 -8.78
CA ALA A 269 -2.03 26.92 -9.11
C ALA A 269 -2.80 25.91 -8.26
N ILE A 270 -2.25 24.71 -8.07
CA ILE A 270 -2.80 23.67 -7.19
C ILE A 270 -1.65 22.97 -6.47
N LEU A 271 -1.77 22.81 -5.15
CA LEU A 271 -0.88 21.98 -4.34
C LEU A 271 -1.57 20.64 -4.07
N VAL A 272 -0.85 19.54 -4.31
CA VAL A 272 -1.27 18.16 -4.02
C VAL A 272 -0.20 17.56 -3.12
N GLY A 273 -0.39 17.61 -1.80
CA GLY A 273 0.68 17.28 -0.85
C GLY A 273 0.52 17.98 0.49
N ASP A 274 1.53 17.88 1.34
CA ASP A 274 1.58 18.58 2.62
C ASP A 274 1.67 20.10 2.41
N PRO A 275 0.94 20.92 3.19
CA PRO A 275 1.01 22.38 3.11
C PRO A 275 2.41 22.98 3.29
N ALA A 276 3.32 22.32 4.02
CA ALA A 276 4.72 22.73 4.21
C ALA A 276 5.49 22.80 2.89
N LEU A 277 5.04 22.12 1.82
CA LEU A 277 5.60 22.24 0.48
C LEU A 277 5.50 23.69 -0.07
N LYS A 278 4.61 24.54 0.46
CA LYS A 278 4.59 25.97 0.09
C LYS A 278 5.86 26.71 0.52
N GLU A 279 6.43 26.30 1.64
CA GLU A 279 7.62 26.87 2.26
C GLU A 279 8.88 26.22 1.67
N ASN A 280 8.83 24.91 1.37
CA ASN A 280 9.93 24.12 0.81
C ASN A 280 9.54 23.44 -0.53
N PRO A 281 9.33 24.21 -1.63
CA PRO A 281 8.78 23.69 -2.89
C PRO A 281 9.66 22.64 -3.60
N GLU A 282 10.93 22.54 -3.25
CA GLU A 282 11.88 21.54 -3.73
C GLU A 282 11.75 20.17 -3.03
N GLU A 283 11.06 20.10 -1.89
CA GLU A 283 10.94 18.89 -1.08
C GLU A 283 9.90 17.94 -1.66
N SER A 284 10.28 17.19 -2.71
CA SER A 284 9.36 16.30 -3.43
C SER A 284 8.70 15.21 -2.57
N ALA A 285 9.27 14.90 -1.40
CA ALA A 285 8.68 13.99 -0.41
C ALA A 285 7.36 14.52 0.18
N LEU A 286 7.13 15.84 0.12
CA LEU A 286 5.90 16.47 0.59
C LEU A 286 4.80 16.52 -0.49
N GLY A 287 5.07 16.03 -1.69
CA GLY A 287 4.12 15.97 -2.80
C GLY A 287 4.48 16.93 -3.94
N ARG A 288 3.47 17.59 -4.52
CA ARG A 288 3.62 18.33 -5.78
C ARG A 288 2.87 19.65 -5.84
N ILE A 289 3.49 20.62 -6.50
CA ILE A 289 2.87 21.87 -6.93
C ILE A 289 2.66 21.85 -8.45
N TRP A 290 1.42 22.07 -8.87
CA TRP A 290 1.02 22.25 -10.26
C TRP A 290 1.02 23.74 -10.63
N THR A 291 1.76 24.09 -11.67
CA THR A 291 1.68 25.42 -12.31
C THR A 291 0.48 25.47 -13.25
N SER A 292 -0.01 26.68 -13.55
CA SER A 292 -1.10 26.87 -14.52
C SER A 292 -0.73 26.41 -15.92
N SER A 293 0.56 26.53 -16.30
CA SER A 293 1.09 26.03 -17.56
C SER A 293 1.03 24.51 -17.60
N LYS A 294 1.59 23.81 -16.60
CA LYS A 294 1.54 22.34 -16.52
C LYS A 294 0.11 21.80 -16.48
N MET A 295 -0.79 22.48 -15.76
CA MET A 295 -2.22 22.13 -15.76
C MET A 295 -2.84 22.25 -17.16
N ALA A 296 -2.49 23.29 -17.92
CA ALA A 296 -2.99 23.49 -19.26
C ALA A 296 -2.38 22.51 -20.28
N ASP A 297 -1.10 22.17 -20.12
CA ASP A 297 -0.39 21.23 -20.99
C ASP A 297 -0.96 19.82 -20.85
N ILE A 298 -1.22 19.38 -19.61
CA ILE A 298 -1.68 18.01 -19.33
C ILE A 298 -3.21 17.90 -19.42
N PHE A 299 -3.96 18.85 -18.84
CA PHE A 299 -5.42 18.76 -18.75
C PHE A 299 -6.18 19.63 -19.77
N GLY A 300 -5.45 20.27 -20.68
CA GLY A 300 -5.96 21.15 -21.72
C GLY A 300 -6.12 22.60 -21.27
N SER A 301 -6.11 23.53 -22.22
CA SER A 301 -6.19 24.98 -21.97
C SER A 301 -7.44 25.42 -21.19
N ILE A 302 -8.49 24.61 -21.24
CA ILE A 302 -9.77 24.81 -20.54
C ILE A 302 -9.85 24.11 -19.18
N TRP A 303 -8.73 23.66 -18.60
CA TRP A 303 -8.71 22.97 -17.30
C TRP A 303 -9.41 23.78 -16.18
N ARG A 304 -9.42 25.11 -16.29
CA ARG A 304 -10.11 26.01 -15.35
C ARG A 304 -11.63 25.97 -15.45
N ASN A 305 -12.20 25.39 -16.50
CA ASN A 305 -13.65 25.16 -16.62
C ASN A 305 -14.12 23.91 -15.87
N TYR A 306 -13.21 23.23 -15.16
CA TYR A 306 -13.52 22.11 -14.28
C TYR A 306 -13.34 22.51 -12.82
N ARG A 307 -14.16 21.93 -11.94
CA ARG A 307 -14.03 22.09 -10.50
C ARG A 307 -13.07 21.03 -9.98
N TRP A 308 -11.93 21.44 -9.45
CA TRP A 308 -10.94 20.54 -8.87
C TRP A 308 -11.11 20.48 -7.35
N LYS A 309 -10.99 19.28 -6.80
CA LYS A 309 -11.10 19.03 -5.37
C LYS A 309 -9.94 18.17 -4.90
N LEU A 310 -9.31 18.60 -3.81
CA LEU A 310 -8.29 17.83 -3.12
C LEU A 310 -8.96 17.01 -2.01
N TYR A 311 -8.75 15.70 -2.03
CA TYR A 311 -9.11 14.80 -0.94
C TYR A 311 -7.85 14.45 -0.16
N THR A 312 -7.92 14.52 1.17
CA THR A 312 -6.83 14.11 2.06
C THR A 312 -7.30 12.95 2.91
N ILE A 313 -6.61 11.83 2.83
CA ILE A 313 -6.83 10.64 3.66
C ILE A 313 -5.65 10.54 4.60
N VAL A 314 -5.93 10.48 5.91
CA VAL A 314 -4.91 10.35 6.96
C VAL A 314 -5.06 8.98 7.59
N VAL A 315 -3.98 8.20 7.59
CA VAL A 315 -3.95 6.84 8.12
C VAL A 315 -2.84 6.73 9.16
N GLN A 316 -3.21 6.31 10.37
CA GLN A 316 -2.25 6.01 11.44
C GLN A 316 -2.18 4.50 11.63
N PRO A 317 -1.19 3.82 11.04
CA PRO A 317 -1.08 2.38 11.16
C PRO A 317 -0.80 2.00 12.61
N LYS A 318 -1.63 1.11 13.18
CA LYS A 318 -1.49 0.62 14.56
C LYS A 318 -0.76 -0.71 14.67
N ASN A 319 -0.57 -1.40 13.55
CA ASN A 319 -0.10 -2.78 13.55
C ASN A 319 0.80 -3.05 12.32
N LEU A 320 2.09 -2.71 12.44
CA LEU A 320 3.13 -2.86 11.39
C LEU A 320 4.17 -3.92 11.75
#